data_AF-R7YVP4-F1
#
_entry.id   AF-R7YVP4-F1
#
_cell.length_a   1.000
_cell.length_b   1.000
_cell.length_c   1.000
_cell.angle_alpha   90.00
_cell.angle_beta   90.00
_cell.angle_gamma   90.00
#
_symmetry.space_group_name_H-M   'P 1'
#
loop_
_entity.id
_entity.type
_entity.pdbx_description
1 polymer ?
#
loop_
_entity_poly.entity_id
_entity_poly.type
_entity_poly.pdbx_seq_one_letter_code
_entity_poly.pdbx_strand_id
1 'polypeptide(L)'
;MSFLRNPSALFGMVNLAAIGGATVYLRSHHVYNLEEHEARMDELEGTLRGHIGIIEEALDRLEGKATEADRGKKMDEYYGKRGRDEKEKKK
;
A
#
# COMPACT_ATOMS: atom_id res chain seq x y z
N MET A 1 35.83 23.76 -26.88
CA MET A 1 36.60 24.47 -25.83
C MET A 1 36.62 23.58 -24.59
N SER A 2 37.81 23.32 -24.06
CA SER A 2 38.11 22.20 -23.15
C SER A 2 37.57 22.41 -21.73
N PHE A 3 36.43 21.81 -21.38
CA PHE A 3 35.90 21.76 -20.00
C PHE A 3 36.90 21.11 -19.00
N LEU A 4 37.84 20.31 -19.50
CA LEU A 4 38.92 19.68 -18.72
C LEU A 4 40.02 20.66 -18.29
N ARG A 5 40.05 21.89 -18.81
CA ARG A 5 41.07 22.89 -18.46
C ARG A 5 40.66 23.83 -17.33
N ASN A 6 39.41 23.79 -16.88
CA ASN A 6 38.92 24.65 -15.79
C ASN A 6 38.44 23.78 -14.61
N PRO A 7 39.25 23.64 -13.55
CA PRO A 7 38.99 22.68 -12.47
C PRO A 7 37.65 22.95 -11.75
N SER A 8 37.25 24.21 -11.64
CA SER A 8 35.96 24.61 -11.05
C SER A 8 34.75 24.11 -11.85
N ALA A 9 34.83 24.10 -13.19
CA ALA A 9 33.76 23.57 -14.03
C ALA A 9 33.64 22.03 -13.92
N LEU A 10 34.77 21.33 -13.78
CA LEU A 10 34.80 19.90 -13.54
C LEU A 10 34.18 19.54 -12.19
N PHE A 11 34.59 20.22 -11.11
CA PHE A 11 33.99 20.02 -9.79
C PHE A 11 32.49 20.34 -9.76
N GLY A 12 32.05 21.37 -10.50
CA GLY A 12 30.63 21.69 -10.68
C GLY A 12 29.85 20.56 -11.35
N MET A 13 30.40 19.95 -12.41
CA MET A 13 29.79 18.81 -13.09
C MET A 13 29.75 17.56 -12.20
N VAL A 14 30.81 17.27 -11.46
CA VAL A 14 30.83 16.12 -10.53
C VAL A 14 29.81 16.30 -9.41
N ASN A 15 29.67 17.51 -8.85
CA ASN A 15 28.66 17.79 -7.84
C ASN A 15 27.24 17.65 -8.40
N LEU A 16 26.97 18.16 -9.60
CA LEU A 16 25.68 17.98 -10.27
C LEU A 16 25.37 16.50 -10.53
N ALA A 17 26.35 15.73 -10.99
CA ALA A 17 26.19 14.29 -11.19
C ALA A 17 25.97 13.55 -9.87
N ALA A 18 26.68 13.94 -8.81
CA ALA A 18 26.53 13.35 -7.47
C ALA A 18 25.14 13.65 -6.89
N ILE A 19 24.67 14.89 -6.96
CA ILE A 19 23.33 15.29 -6.50
C ILE A 19 22.24 14.60 -7.33
N GLY A 20 22.39 14.57 -8.66
CA GLY A 20 21.45 13.90 -9.55
C GLY A 20 21.38 12.39 -9.28
N GLY A 21 22.54 11.74 -9.12
CA GLY A 21 22.65 10.33 -8.78
C GLY A 21 22.03 10.01 -7.42
N ALA A 22 22.34 10.80 -6.39
CA ALA A 22 21.75 10.65 -5.06
C ALA A 22 20.22 10.84 -5.09
N THR A 23 19.72 11.79 -5.88
CA THR A 23 18.28 12.04 -6.02
C THR A 23 17.57 10.84 -6.65
N VAL A 24 18.13 10.26 -7.72
CA VAL A 24 17.55 9.07 -8.36
C VAL A 24 17.59 7.87 -7.41
N TYR A 25 18.70 7.68 -6.69
CA TYR A 25 18.85 6.62 -5.70
C TYR A 25 17.81 6.74 -4.57
N LEU A 26 17.69 7.92 -3.95
CA LEU A 26 16.71 8.18 -2.90
C LEU A 26 15.28 8.02 -3.41
N ARG A 27 14.99 8.48 -4.64
CA ARG A 27 13.68 8.28 -5.27
C ARG A 27 13.35 6.80 -5.41
N SER A 28 14.29 5.97 -5.85
CA SER A 28 14.07 4.53 -6.00
C SER A 28 13.74 3.85 -4.67
N HIS A 29 14.47 4.21 -3.60
CA HIS A 29 14.22 3.67 -2.26
C HIS A 29 12.89 4.16 -1.70
N HIS A 30 12.50 5.41 -2.00
CA HIS A 30 11.23 5.95 -1.52
C HIS A 30 10.03 5.29 -2.21
N VAL A 31 10.11 5.06 -3.52
CA VAL A 31 9.08 4.32 -4.28
C VAL A 31 8.92 2.90 -3.74
N TYR A 32 10.02 2.17 -3.57
CA TYR A 32 9.98 0.82 -3.02
C TYR A 32 9.36 0.78 -1.62
N ASN A 33 9.73 1.72 -0.75
CA ASN A 33 9.17 1.77 0.59
C ASN A 33 7.67 2.10 0.59
N LEU A 34 7.22 2.93 -0.35
CA LEU A 34 5.79 3.23 -0.52
C LEU A 34 5.01 2.00 -0.99
N GLU A 35 5.53 1.25 -1.96
CA GLU A 35 4.92 0.00 -2.44
C GLU A 35 4.80 -1.04 -1.31
N GLU A 36 5.86 -1.21 -0.51
CA GLU A 36 5.85 -2.10 0.64
C GLU A 36 4.86 -1.65 1.72
N HIS A 37 4.78 -0.34 1.98
CA HIS A 37 3.80 0.19 2.93
C HIS A 37 2.36 0.03 2.42
N GLU A 38 2.12 0.22 1.13
CA GLU A 38 0.80 0.02 0.53
C GLU A 38 0.38 -1.45 0.65
N ALA A 39 1.28 -2.39 0.36
CA ALA A 39 1.02 -3.82 0.51
C ALA A 39 0.70 -4.19 1.98
N ARG A 40 1.47 -3.69 2.94
CA ARG A 40 1.20 -3.93 4.37
C ARG A 40 -0.10 -3.29 4.84
N MET A 41 -0.42 -2.10 4.35
CA MET A 41 -1.67 -1.43 4.70
C MET A 41 -2.88 -2.16 4.13
N ASP A 42 -2.77 -2.73 2.92
CA ASP A 42 -3.83 -3.55 2.32
C ASP A 42 -4.03 -4.87 3.09
N GLU A 43 -2.95 -5.53 3.52
CA GLU A 43 -3.04 -6.68 4.42
C GLU A 43 -3.73 -6.32 5.74
N LEU A 44 -3.31 -5.23 6.38
CA LEU A 44 -3.92 -4.74 7.62
C LEU A 44 -5.39 -4.38 7.43
N GLU A 45 -5.75 -3.69 6.35
CA GLU A 45 -7.15 -3.36 6.03
C GLU A 45 -7.99 -4.63 5.82
N GLY A 46 -7.43 -5.64 5.14
CA GLY A 46 -8.07 -6.95 4.98
C GLY A 46 -8.38 -7.62 6.32
N THR A 47 -7.42 -7.62 7.25
CA THR A 47 -7.64 -8.19 8.59
C THR A 47 -8.64 -7.39 9.41
N LEU A 48 -8.57 -6.05 9.39
CA LEU A 48 -9.51 -5.17 10.07
C LEU A 48 -10.94 -5.38 9.56
N ARG A 49 -11.11 -5.52 8.25
CA ARG A 49 -12.41 -5.79 7.64
C ARG A 49 -12.96 -7.16 8.02
N GLY A 50 -12.11 -8.19 8.09
CA GLY A 50 -12.48 -9.50 8.62
C GLY A 50 -12.96 -9.43 10.08
N HIS A 51 -12.24 -8.69 10.93
CA HIS A 51 -12.64 -8.46 12.32
C HIS A 51 -13.97 -7.69 12.44
N ILE A 52 -14.22 -6.69 11.59
CA ILE A 52 -15.51 -5.98 11.55
C ILE A 52 -16.65 -6.96 11.24
N GLY A 53 -16.46 -7.89 10.30
CA GLY A 53 -17.44 -8.92 10.01
C GLY A 53 -17.77 -9.83 11.21
N ILE A 54 -16.75 -10.20 11.99
CA ILE A 54 -16.93 -10.98 13.23
C ILE A 54 -17.69 -10.18 14.29
N ILE A 55 -17.38 -8.90 14.44
CA ILE A 55 -18.04 -8.01 15.42
C ILE A 55 -19.51 -7.81 15.05
N GLU A 56 -19.82 -7.53 13.78
CA GLU A 56 -21.21 -7.38 13.33
C GLU A 56 -22.02 -8.66 13.52
N GLU A 57 -21.42 -9.82 13.26
CA GLU A 57 -22.06 -11.11 13.48
C GLU A 57 -22.31 -11.37 14.97
N ALA A 58 -21.36 -11.00 15.84
CA ALA A 58 -21.53 -11.09 17.29
C ALA A 58 -22.64 -10.16 17.79
N LEU A 59 -22.74 -8.94 17.24
CA LEU A 59 -23.81 -8.00 17.54
C LEU A 59 -25.18 -8.54 17.09
N ASP A 60 -25.30 -9.07 15.88
CA ASP A 60 -26.57 -9.64 15.39
C ASP A 60 -27.05 -10.83 16.24
N ARG A 61 -26.13 -11.62 16.79
CA ARG A 61 -26.44 -12.70 17.74
C ARG A 61 -26.93 -12.16 19.08
N LEU A 62 -26.28 -11.12 19.61
CA LEU A 62 -26.70 -10.47 20.86
C LEU A 62 -28.06 -9.81 20.70
N GLU A 63 -28.37 -9.26 19.53
CA GLU A 63 -29.68 -8.69 19.19
C GLU A 63 -30.76 -9.73 18.88
N GLY A 64 -30.41 -11.03 18.85
CA GLY A 64 -31.35 -12.12 18.56
C GLY A 64 -31.83 -12.19 17.10
N LYS A 65 -31.17 -11.45 16.19
CA LYS A 65 -31.49 -11.41 14.76
C LYS A 65 -30.77 -12.48 13.94
N ALA A 66 -29.65 -13.01 14.45
CA ALA A 66 -28.87 -14.06 13.78
C ALA A 66 -29.02 -15.41 14.47
N THR A 67 -29.17 -16.45 13.66
CA THR A 67 -29.16 -17.86 14.12
C THR A 67 -27.77 -18.48 13.96
N GLU A 68 -27.50 -19.64 14.58
CA GLU A 68 -26.23 -20.38 14.39
C GLU A 68 -25.94 -20.68 12.90
N ALA A 69 -26.99 -20.75 12.05
CA ALA A 69 -26.88 -20.93 10.60
C ALA A 69 -26.34 -19.70 9.83
N ASP A 70 -26.29 -18.53 10.45
CA ASP A 70 -25.74 -17.30 9.86
C ASP A 70 -24.27 -17.08 10.22
N ARG A 71 -23.67 -18.02 10.96
CA ARG A 71 -22.27 -17.99 11.36
C ARG A 71 -21.35 -17.98 10.14
N GLY A 72 -20.50 -16.95 10.02
CA GLY A 72 -19.52 -16.79 8.95
C GLY A 72 -20.03 -16.10 7.67
N LYS A 73 -21.35 -15.91 7.47
CA LYS A 73 -21.87 -15.30 6.23
C LYS A 73 -21.43 -13.85 6.06
N LYS A 74 -21.51 -13.04 7.12
CA LYS A 74 -21.10 -11.63 7.08
C LYS A 74 -19.58 -11.50 6.97
N MET A 75 -18.84 -12.35 7.70
CA MET A 75 -17.39 -12.44 7.57
C MET A 75 -16.98 -12.70 6.11
N ASP A 76 -17.57 -13.72 5.47
CA ASP A 76 -17.29 -14.07 4.07
C ASP A 76 -17.72 -12.97 3.09
N GLU A 77 -18.80 -12.25 3.38
CA GLU A 77 -19.25 -11.11 2.57
C GLU A 77 -18.24 -9.95 2.64
N TYR A 78 -17.77 -9.62 3.84
CA TYR A 78 -16.79 -8.56 4.06
C TYR A 78 -15.41 -8.92 3.48
N TYR A 79 -14.99 -10.19 3.55
CA TYR A 79 -13.81 -10.68 2.83
C TYR A 79 -14.01 -10.68 1.30
N GLY A 80 -15.17 -11.11 0.82
CA GLY A 80 -15.47 -11.27 -0.61
C GLY A 80 -15.61 -9.95 -1.39
N LYS A 81 -15.90 -8.83 -0.72
CA LYS A 81 -15.94 -7.50 -1.35
C LYS A 81 -14.58 -7.09 -1.95
N ARG A 82 -13.44 -7.54 -1.37
CA ARG A 82 -12.09 -7.28 -1.92
C ARG A 82 -11.94 -7.71 -3.39
N GLY A 83 -12.36 -8.93 -3.72
CA GLY A 83 -12.22 -9.49 -5.07
C GLY A 83 -13.17 -8.87 -6.12
N ARG A 84 -14.19 -8.11 -5.69
CA ARG A 84 -15.10 -7.36 -6.59
C ARG A 84 -14.63 -5.93 -6.81
N ASP A 85 -14.19 -5.24 -5.76
CA ASP A 85 -13.67 -3.87 -5.87
C ASP A 85 -12.35 -3.82 -6.68
N GLU A 86 -11.49 -4.84 -6.57
CA GLU A 86 -10.29 -5.00 -7.42
C GLU A 86 -10.63 -5.25 -8.91
N LYS A 87 -11.78 -5.88 -9.20
CA LYS A 87 -12.26 -6.11 -10.58
C LYS A 87 -12.89 -4.86 -11.19
N GLU A 88 -13.56 -4.04 -10.39
CA GLU A 88 -14.09 -2.75 -10.85
C GLU A 88 -13.00 -1.73 -11.14
N LYS A 89 -11.92 -1.69 -10.35
CA LYS A 89 -10.77 -0.80 -10.62
C LYS A 89 -9.95 -1.17 -11.88
N LYS A 90 -10.13 -2.37 -12.43
CA LYS A 90 -9.41 -2.87 -13.62
C LYS A 90 -10.17 -2.70 -14.95
N LYS A 91 -11.35 -2.08 -14.95
CA LYS A 91 -12.11 -1.72 -16.16
C LYS A 91 -12.04 -0.23 -16.44
#